data_AF-A0A1G3GRW4-F1
#
_entry.id   AF-A0A1G3GRW4-F1
#
_cell.length_a   1.000
_cell.length_b   1.000
_cell.length_c   1.000
_cell.angle_alpha   90.00
_cell.angle_beta   90.00
_cell.angle_gamma   90.00
#
_symmetry.space_group_name_H-M   'P 1'
#
loop_
_entity.id
_entity.type
_entity.pdbx_description
1 polymer ?
#
loop_
_entity_poly.entity_id
_entity_poly.type
_entity_poly.pdbx_seq_one_letter_code
_entity_poly.pdbx_strand_id
1 'polypeptide(L)'
;MLENTQKVNEVSALLSKLAGICDSGFALAAHIRYTRPTLLFQTYAADWIDQYSENGYMLADPTVHWGLAHTGAMDWAELEPQDEAGVLKAARDYGLTNGWTYAVGPATSRSLASMTRSQPFSTDQRAEICGIIDRIHDLTDGFEHLPAAVQEDFRALK
;
A
#
# COMPACT_ATOMS: atom_id res chain seq x y z
N MET A 1 7.71 -17.90 -19.50
CA MET A 1 6.74 -16.90 -20.04
C MET A 1 5.35 -17.11 -19.48
N LEU A 2 4.73 -18.30 -19.63
CA LEU A 2 3.38 -18.57 -19.12
C LEU A 2 3.22 -18.30 -17.60
N GLU A 3 4.20 -18.71 -16.80
CA GLU A 3 4.21 -18.49 -15.34
C GLU A 3 4.23 -17.00 -14.95
N ASN A 4 5.06 -16.19 -15.64
CA ASN A 4 5.16 -14.76 -15.35
C ASN A 4 3.86 -14.01 -15.68
N THR A 5 3.25 -14.34 -16.82
CA THR A 5 1.93 -13.80 -17.19
C THR A 5 0.86 -14.19 -16.17
N GLN A 6 0.92 -15.42 -15.65
CA GLN A 6 0.01 -15.86 -14.58
C GLN A 6 0.20 -15.04 -13.30
N LYS A 7 1.45 -14.76 -12.89
CA LYS A 7 1.73 -13.91 -11.72
C LYS A 7 1.16 -12.50 -11.88
N VAL A 8 1.38 -11.86 -13.02
CA VAL A 8 0.83 -10.51 -13.30
C VAL A 8 -0.70 -10.52 -13.21
N ASN A 9 -1.36 -11.49 -13.84
CA ASN A 9 -2.81 -11.62 -13.80
C ASN A 9 -3.34 -11.85 -12.37
N GLU A 10 -2.64 -12.66 -11.58
CA GLU A 10 -3.00 -12.92 -10.18
C GLU A 10 -2.88 -11.64 -9.34
N VAL A 11 -1.77 -10.90 -9.46
CA VAL A 11 -1.61 -9.61 -8.77
C VAL A 11 -2.67 -8.61 -9.22
N SER A 12 -2.99 -8.53 -10.51
CA SER A 12 -4.07 -7.68 -11.02
C SER A 12 -5.43 -8.01 -10.40
N ALA A 13 -5.77 -9.29 -10.28
CA ALA A 13 -7.01 -9.74 -9.64
C ALA A 13 -7.04 -9.43 -8.14
N LEU A 14 -5.91 -9.58 -7.45
CA LEU A 14 -5.76 -9.26 -6.03
C LEU A 14 -5.89 -7.75 -5.77
N LEU A 15 -5.27 -6.90 -6.59
CA LEU A 15 -5.42 -5.44 -6.53
C LEU A 15 -6.87 -5.02 -6.79
N SER A 16 -7.53 -5.62 -7.78
CA SER A 16 -8.95 -5.36 -8.06
C SER A 16 -9.85 -5.72 -6.88
N LYS A 17 -9.55 -6.84 -6.20
CA LYS A 17 -10.27 -7.26 -5.00
C LYS A 17 -10.03 -6.30 -3.83
N LEU A 18 -8.78 -5.89 -3.61
CA LEU A 18 -8.41 -4.92 -2.58
C LEU A 18 -9.13 -3.58 -2.81
N ALA A 19 -9.16 -3.08 -4.05
CA ALA A 19 -9.91 -1.88 -4.43
C ALA A 19 -11.42 -2.00 -4.17
N GLY A 20 -11.98 -3.20 -4.31
CA GLY A 20 -13.38 -3.46 -3.98
C GLY A 20 -13.70 -3.40 -2.48
N ILE A 21 -12.71 -3.65 -1.61
CA ILE A 21 -12.88 -3.56 -0.15
C ILE A 21 -12.61 -2.13 0.34
N CYS A 22 -11.56 -1.48 -0.19
CA CYS A 22 -11.12 -0.14 0.17
C CYS A 22 -11.78 0.93 -0.73
N ASP A 23 -13.05 1.23 -0.48
CA ASP A 23 -13.87 2.10 -1.35
C ASP A 23 -13.38 3.56 -1.48
N SER A 24 -12.59 4.06 -0.52
CA SER A 24 -11.94 5.37 -0.58
C SER A 24 -10.46 5.30 -0.96
N GLY A 25 -9.96 4.09 -1.23
CA GLY A 25 -8.64 3.84 -1.80
C GLY A 25 -7.63 3.23 -0.84
N PHE A 26 -6.48 2.89 -1.41
CA PHE A 26 -5.30 2.41 -0.69
C PHE A 26 -4.02 2.86 -1.41
N ALA A 27 -2.90 2.75 -0.71
CA ALA A 27 -1.56 2.73 -1.30
C ALA A 27 -0.81 1.49 -0.80
N LEU A 28 -0.13 0.78 -1.70
CA LEU A 28 0.69 -0.41 -1.41
C LEU A 28 2.07 -0.21 -2.06
N ALA A 29 3.07 0.01 -1.21
CA ALA A 29 4.47 0.09 -1.57
C ALA A 29 5.14 -1.27 -1.31
N ALA A 30 5.41 -2.02 -2.38
CA ALA A 30 5.97 -3.37 -2.29
C ALA A 30 7.51 -3.35 -2.34
N HIS A 31 8.11 -4.19 -1.49
CA HIS A 31 9.57 -4.40 -1.41
C HIS A 31 10.38 -3.11 -1.34
N ILE A 32 10.15 -2.28 -0.34
CA ILE A 32 10.92 -1.07 -0.09
C ILE A 32 12.37 -1.43 0.23
N ARG A 33 13.29 -0.87 -0.56
CA ARG A 33 14.74 -0.99 -0.41
C ARG A 33 15.37 0.39 -0.56
N TYR A 34 16.31 0.75 0.32
CA TYR A 34 16.99 2.06 0.28
C TYR A 34 16.00 3.23 0.09
N THR A 35 14.92 3.23 0.89
CA THR A 35 13.82 4.21 0.89
C THR A 35 12.96 4.30 -0.37
N ARG A 36 13.09 3.39 -1.34
CA ARG A 36 12.23 3.35 -2.53
C ARG A 36 11.47 2.03 -2.66
N PRO A 37 10.16 2.06 -2.94
CA PRO A 37 9.44 0.85 -3.31
C PRO A 37 9.90 0.34 -4.67
N THR A 38 9.93 -0.99 -4.83
CA THR A 38 10.11 -1.62 -6.14
C THR A 38 8.87 -1.44 -7.01
N LEU A 39 7.68 -1.56 -6.40
CA LEU A 39 6.38 -1.33 -7.03
C LEU A 39 5.52 -0.50 -6.09
N LEU A 40 4.75 0.43 -6.66
CA LEU A 40 3.78 1.24 -5.94
C LEU A 40 2.42 1.13 -6.64
N PHE A 41 1.44 0.58 -5.93
CA PHE A 41 0.04 0.51 -6.37
C PHE A 41 -0.76 1.49 -5.53
N GLN A 42 -1.63 2.30 -6.16
CA GLN A 42 -2.41 3.29 -5.43
C GLN A 42 -3.71 3.60 -6.16
N THR A 43 -4.77 3.71 -5.36
CA THR A 43 -6.13 3.97 -5.82
C THR A 43 -6.76 5.20 -5.17
N TYR A 44 -6.01 5.91 -4.33
CA TYR A 44 -6.44 7.21 -3.81
C TYR A 44 -6.76 8.18 -4.96
N ALA A 45 -7.64 9.14 -4.66
CA ALA A 45 -8.00 10.18 -5.61
C ALA A 45 -6.77 11.02 -6.01
N ALA A 46 -6.73 11.45 -7.28
CA ALA A 46 -5.56 12.11 -7.85
C ALA A 46 -5.23 13.43 -7.13
N ASP A 47 -6.24 14.17 -6.69
CA ASP A 47 -6.08 15.42 -5.94
C ASP A 47 -5.39 15.21 -4.59
N TRP A 48 -5.66 14.11 -3.90
CA TRP A 48 -4.93 13.72 -2.69
C TRP A 48 -3.48 13.33 -3.01
N ILE A 49 -3.26 12.55 -4.09
CA ILE A 49 -1.91 12.13 -4.49
C ILE A 49 -1.04 13.34 -4.83
N ASP A 50 -1.59 14.33 -5.53
CA ASP A 50 -0.92 15.58 -5.88
C ASP A 50 -0.57 16.37 -4.61
N GLN A 51 -1.56 16.60 -3.72
CA GLN A 51 -1.34 17.29 -2.44
C GLN A 51 -0.27 16.58 -1.57
N TYR A 52 -0.31 15.24 -1.52
CA TYR A 52 0.65 14.44 -0.77
C TYR A 52 2.08 14.60 -1.30
N SER A 53 2.21 14.61 -2.63
CA SER A 53 3.50 14.74 -3.32
C SER A 53 4.07 16.14 -3.21
N GLU A 54 3.27 17.18 -3.44
CA GLU A 54 3.68 18.59 -3.39
C GLU A 54 4.17 19.00 -2.00
N ASN A 55 3.55 18.49 -0.93
CA ASN A 55 3.97 18.75 0.44
C ASN A 55 5.10 17.83 0.93
N GLY A 56 5.55 16.88 0.11
CA GLY A 56 6.59 15.93 0.49
C GLY A 56 6.20 15.05 1.68
N TYR A 57 4.91 14.72 1.84
CA TYR A 57 4.39 14.06 3.04
C TYR A 57 5.00 12.70 3.32
N MET A 58 5.51 11.99 2.30
CA MET A 58 6.20 10.70 2.46
C MET A 58 7.24 10.70 3.60
N LEU A 59 7.99 11.80 3.77
CA LEU A 59 9.07 11.90 4.76
C LEU A 59 8.59 12.17 6.18
N ALA A 60 7.32 12.56 6.34
CA ALA A 60 6.72 12.91 7.63
C ALA A 60 5.51 12.03 7.98
N ASP A 61 5.05 11.20 7.03
CA ASP A 61 3.87 10.36 7.18
C ASP A 61 4.10 9.31 8.28
N PRO A 62 3.31 9.36 9.38
CA PRO A 62 3.48 8.42 10.48
C PRO A 62 3.16 6.98 10.09
N THR A 63 2.33 6.74 9.06
CA THR A 63 2.03 5.39 8.55
C THR A 63 3.25 4.79 7.86
N VAL A 64 3.98 5.60 7.09
CA VAL A 64 5.22 5.19 6.42
C VAL A 64 6.29 4.92 7.46
N HIS A 65 6.48 5.83 8.43
CA HIS A 65 7.44 5.64 9.51
C HIS A 65 7.18 4.37 10.31
N TRP A 66 5.92 4.15 10.71
CA TRP A 66 5.56 2.95 11.45
C TRP A 66 5.79 1.68 10.63
N GLY A 67 5.34 1.66 9.37
CA GLY A 67 5.45 0.50 8.48
C GLY A 67 6.89 0.14 8.08
N LEU A 68 7.81 1.10 8.09
CA LEU A 68 9.24 0.84 7.91
C LEU A 68 9.88 0.20 9.16
N ALA A 69 9.43 0.58 10.35
CA ALA A 69 9.98 0.13 11.62
C ALA A 69 9.36 -1.19 12.13
N HIS A 70 8.13 -1.52 11.73
CA HIS A 70 7.35 -2.62 12.31
C HIS A 70 6.77 -3.57 11.25
N THR A 71 6.28 -4.72 11.73
CA THR A 71 5.41 -5.67 11.00
C THR A 71 4.03 -5.70 11.67
N GLY A 72 3.00 -6.05 10.92
CA GLY A 72 1.64 -6.21 11.43
C GLY A 72 0.76 -5.03 11.07
N ALA A 73 -0.30 -4.80 11.83
CA ALA A 73 -1.30 -3.77 11.56
C ALA A 73 -1.26 -2.65 12.61
N MET A 74 -1.56 -1.42 12.18
CA MET A 74 -1.69 -0.25 13.04
C MET A 74 -2.81 0.65 12.54
N ASP A 75 -3.73 1.04 13.43
CA ASP A 75 -4.82 1.94 13.08
C ASP A 75 -4.29 3.38 12.99
N TRP A 76 -4.76 4.17 12.02
CA TRP A 76 -4.32 5.57 11.87
C TRP A 76 -4.59 6.40 13.12
N ALA A 77 -5.67 6.10 13.85
CA ALA A 77 -6.01 6.78 15.09
C ALA A 77 -4.91 6.65 16.17
N GLU A 78 -4.18 5.54 16.20
CA GLU A 78 -3.07 5.34 17.15
C GLU A 78 -1.79 6.09 16.73
N LEU A 79 -1.72 6.49 15.46
CA LEU A 79 -0.61 7.24 14.87
C LEU A 79 -0.84 8.76 14.88
N GLU A 80 -2.06 9.23 15.14
CA GLU A 80 -2.38 10.67 15.21
C GLU A 80 -1.49 11.48 16.15
N PRO A 81 -1.09 10.98 17.34
CA PRO A 81 -0.16 11.73 18.21
C PRO A 81 1.22 11.96 17.58
N GLN A 82 1.59 11.22 16.54
CA GLN A 82 2.85 11.34 15.80
C GLN A 82 2.69 12.11 14.48
N ASP A 83 1.50 12.59 14.14
CA ASP A 83 1.18 13.29 12.89
C ASP A 83 1.57 14.78 12.93
N GLU A 84 2.85 15.08 13.20
CA GLU A 84 3.33 16.47 13.37
C GLU A 84 3.16 17.33 12.10
N ALA A 85 3.25 16.70 10.92
CA ALA A 85 3.06 17.36 9.63
C ALA A 85 1.59 17.42 9.18
N GLY A 86 0.66 16.82 9.92
CA GLY A 86 -0.77 16.84 9.62
C GLY A 86 -1.16 16.01 8.39
N VAL A 87 -0.41 14.95 8.06
CA VAL A 87 -0.66 14.07 6.91
C VAL A 87 -1.99 13.33 7.08
N LEU A 88 -2.22 12.70 8.23
CA LEU A 88 -3.46 11.97 8.51
C LEU A 88 -4.65 12.92 8.60
N LYS A 89 -4.42 14.11 9.18
CA LYS A 89 -5.42 15.17 9.21
C LYS A 89 -5.81 15.61 7.80
N ALA A 90 -4.83 15.92 6.95
CA ALA A 90 -5.08 16.33 5.57
C ALA A 90 -5.77 15.21 4.78
N ALA A 91 -5.36 13.95 4.94
CA ALA A 91 -6.01 12.82 4.29
C ALA A 91 -7.52 12.76 4.58
N ARG A 92 -7.93 13.01 5.84
CA ARG A 92 -9.34 13.06 6.23
C ARG A 92 -10.12 14.18 5.55
N ASP A 93 -9.50 15.32 5.31
CA ASP A 93 -10.13 16.44 4.59
C ASP A 93 -10.44 16.07 3.13
N TYR A 94 -9.73 15.08 2.58
CA TYR A 94 -9.99 14.44 1.27
C TYR A 94 -10.92 13.21 1.35
N GLY A 95 -11.56 12.97 2.50
CA GLY A 95 -12.49 11.85 2.70
C GLY A 95 -11.83 10.51 3.01
N LEU A 96 -10.51 10.47 3.19
CA LEU A 96 -9.76 9.27 3.56
C LEU A 96 -9.90 9.02 5.07
N THR A 97 -10.84 8.15 5.42
CA THR A 97 -11.23 7.85 6.80
C THR A 97 -11.19 6.36 7.09
N ASN A 98 -11.37 5.99 8.37
CA ASN A 98 -11.28 4.62 8.88
C ASN A 98 -9.98 3.89 8.46
N GLY A 99 -8.90 4.67 8.37
CA GLY A 99 -7.63 4.21 7.82
C GLY A 99 -6.83 3.35 8.79
N TRP A 100 -6.09 2.39 8.23
CA TRP A 100 -5.10 1.60 8.95
C TRP A 100 -3.97 1.21 8.00
N THR A 101 -2.80 0.93 8.56
CA THR A 101 -1.62 0.47 7.82
C THR A 101 -1.28 -0.98 8.17
N TYR A 102 -0.74 -1.71 7.19
CA TYR A 102 -0.24 -3.07 7.36
C TYR A 102 1.14 -3.21 6.74
N ALA A 103 2.03 -3.92 7.43
CA ALA A 103 3.43 -4.05 7.05
C ALA A 103 3.89 -5.52 7.14
N VAL A 104 4.50 -6.04 6.07
CA VAL A 104 4.95 -7.45 5.96
C VAL A 104 6.35 -7.55 5.35
N GLY A 105 7.02 -8.68 5.59
CA GLY A 105 8.35 -8.98 5.06
C GLY A 105 9.49 -8.56 5.99
N PRO A 106 10.76 -8.79 5.61
CA PRO A 106 11.92 -8.36 6.37
C PRO A 106 12.20 -6.86 6.14
N ALA A 107 12.94 -6.22 7.06
CA ALA A 107 13.33 -4.80 6.93
C ALA A 107 14.15 -4.49 5.65
N THR A 108 14.81 -5.49 5.07
CA THR A 108 15.57 -5.37 3.81
C THR A 108 14.68 -5.40 2.56
N SER A 109 13.39 -5.71 2.70
CA SER A 109 12.43 -5.85 1.61
C SER A 109 10.99 -5.65 2.12
N ARG A 110 10.75 -4.58 2.87
CA ARG A 110 9.47 -4.33 3.54
C ARG A 110 8.38 -4.01 2.51
N SER A 111 7.24 -4.68 2.56
CA SER A 111 6.03 -4.16 1.92
C SER A 111 5.18 -3.44 2.97
N LEU A 112 4.69 -2.24 2.64
CA LEU A 112 3.74 -1.50 3.46
C LEU A 112 2.52 -1.12 2.64
N ALA A 113 1.36 -1.23 3.26
CA ALA A 113 0.10 -0.81 2.70
C ALA A 113 -0.58 0.14 3.69
N SER A 114 -1.29 1.12 3.16
CA SER A 114 -2.21 1.95 3.91
C SER A 114 -3.56 1.93 3.21
N MET A 115 -4.60 1.58 3.95
CA MET A 115 -5.94 1.32 3.41
C MET A 115 -6.95 2.22 4.10
N THR A 116 -7.91 2.73 3.35
CA THR A 116 -8.99 3.57 3.88
C THR A 116 -10.32 3.10 3.35
N ARG A 117 -11.39 3.43 4.10
CA ARG A 117 -12.75 3.10 3.70
C ARG A 117 -13.74 4.10 4.29
N SER A 118 -14.81 4.40 3.57
CA SER A 118 -15.89 5.30 3.99
C SER A 118 -16.59 4.82 5.28
N GLN A 119 -16.56 3.51 5.53
CA GLN A 119 -17.12 2.84 6.69
C GLN A 119 -16.05 1.97 7.35
N PRO A 120 -16.08 1.75 8.68
CA PRO A 120 -15.11 0.90 9.37
C PRO A 120 -14.98 -0.50 8.74
N PHE A 121 -13.76 -1.02 8.68
CA PHE A 121 -13.50 -2.38 8.23
C PHE A 121 -13.97 -3.40 9.28
N SER A 122 -14.60 -4.50 8.84
CA SER A 122 -14.85 -5.65 9.71
C SER A 122 -13.57 -6.45 9.96
N THR A 123 -13.57 -7.30 10.99
CA THR A 123 -12.45 -8.21 11.26
C THR A 123 -12.13 -9.11 10.07
N ASP A 124 -13.15 -9.64 9.40
CA ASP A 124 -12.98 -10.52 8.23
C ASP A 124 -12.37 -9.76 7.05
N GLN A 125 -12.81 -8.52 6.81
CA GLN A 125 -12.23 -7.67 5.77
C GLN A 125 -10.75 -7.37 6.06
N ARG A 126 -10.40 -7.07 7.32
CA ARG A 126 -9.00 -6.84 7.70
C ARG A 126 -8.13 -8.08 7.47
N ALA A 127 -8.61 -9.26 7.88
CA ALA A 127 -7.90 -10.52 7.67
C ALA A 127 -7.72 -10.83 6.18
N GLU A 128 -8.76 -10.59 5.38
CA GLU A 128 -8.73 -10.78 3.92
C GLU A 128 -7.72 -9.82 3.25
N ILE A 129 -7.69 -8.55 3.66
CA ILE A 129 -6.73 -7.56 3.17
C ILE A 129 -5.30 -7.97 3.50
N CYS A 130 -5.02 -8.42 4.73
CA CYS A 130 -3.69 -8.91 5.09
C CYS A 130 -3.25 -10.07 4.17
N GLY A 131 -4.12 -11.06 3.97
CA GLY A 131 -3.83 -12.19 3.08
C GLY A 131 -3.60 -11.77 1.62
N ILE A 132 -4.31 -10.75 1.13
CA ILE A 132 -4.08 -10.17 -0.20
C ILE A 132 -2.69 -9.53 -0.28
N ILE A 133 -2.32 -8.71 0.72
CA ILE A 133 -1.04 -8.00 0.73
C ILE A 133 0.14 -8.98 0.87
N ASP A 134 0.02 -9.98 1.74
CA ASP A 134 1.02 -11.05 1.89
C ASP A 134 1.22 -11.77 0.55
N ARG A 135 0.13 -12.09 -0.15
CA ARG A 135 0.20 -12.75 -1.45
C ARG A 135 0.82 -11.88 -2.53
N ILE A 136 0.52 -10.58 -2.56
CA ILE A 136 1.16 -9.64 -3.50
C ILE A 136 2.65 -9.53 -3.20
N HIS A 137 3.05 -9.44 -1.93
CA HIS A 137 4.45 -9.46 -1.52
C HIS A 137 5.16 -10.72 -2.07
N ASP A 138 4.61 -11.91 -1.84
CA ASP A 138 5.24 -13.15 -2.33
C ASP A 138 5.30 -13.24 -3.87
N LEU A 139 4.26 -12.76 -4.57
CA LEU A 139 4.20 -12.81 -6.03
C LEU A 139 5.14 -11.81 -6.71
N THR A 140 5.46 -10.72 -6.02
CA THR A 140 6.34 -9.65 -6.53
C THR A 140 7.78 -9.76 -6.03
N ASP A 141 8.09 -10.77 -5.20
CA ASP A 141 9.47 -11.04 -4.79
C ASP A 141 10.35 -11.44 -6.00
N GLY A 142 11.60 -10.98 -5.98
CA GLY A 142 12.55 -11.15 -7.07
C GLY A 142 12.18 -10.42 -8.37
N PHE A 143 11.29 -9.42 -8.31
CA PHE A 143 10.86 -8.60 -9.45
C PHE A 143 12.01 -8.14 -10.35
N GLU A 144 13.14 -7.74 -9.77
CA GLU A 144 14.32 -7.23 -10.49
C GLU A 144 14.96 -8.27 -11.44
N HIS A 145 14.69 -9.55 -11.22
CA HIS A 145 15.18 -10.66 -12.05
C HIS A 145 14.20 -11.05 -13.17
N LEU A 146 13.02 -10.44 -13.20
CA LEU A 146 12.02 -10.72 -14.25
C LEU A 146 12.41 -10.07 -15.59
N PRO A 147 11.98 -10.65 -16.73
CA PRO A 147 12.15 -10.01 -18.03
C PRO A 147 11.54 -8.60 -18.07
N ALA A 148 12.16 -7.68 -18.80
CA ALA A 148 11.73 -6.27 -18.86
C ALA A 148 10.25 -6.09 -19.20
N ALA A 149 9.74 -6.82 -20.19
CA ALA A 149 8.32 -6.77 -20.56
C ALA A 149 7.38 -7.13 -19.39
N VAL A 150 7.75 -8.13 -18.59
CA VAL A 150 6.96 -8.53 -17.41
C VAL A 150 7.05 -7.47 -16.31
N GLN A 151 8.21 -6.83 -16.14
CA GLN A 151 8.35 -5.72 -15.19
C GLN A 151 7.46 -4.54 -15.60
N GLU A 152 7.38 -4.24 -16.90
CA GLU A 152 6.48 -3.22 -17.43
C GLU A 152 5.02 -3.57 -17.19
N ASP A 153 4.62 -4.84 -17.41
CA ASP A 153 3.27 -5.31 -17.14
C ASP A 153 2.88 -5.11 -15.65
N PHE A 154 3.77 -5.43 -14.72
CA PHE A 154 3.55 -5.16 -13.29
C PHE A 154 3.43 -3.67 -12.97
N ARG A 155 4.28 -2.82 -13.56
CA ARG A 155 4.24 -1.36 -13.36
C ARG A 155 2.99 -0.72 -13.95
N ALA A 156 2.34 -1.37 -14.91
CA ALA A 156 1.11 -0.90 -15.53
C ALA A 156 -0.15 -1.20 -14.68
N LEU A 157 -0.04 -2.05 -13.65
CA LEU A 157 -1.14 -2.32 -12.73
C LEU A 157 -1.43 -1.11 -11.84
N LYS A 158 -2.69 -0.95 -11.44
CA LYS A 158 -3.17 0.11 -10.55
C LYS A 158 -3.77 -0.48 -9.29
#